data_AF-A0A352KNN1-F1
#
_entry.id   AF-A0A352KNN1-F1
#
_cell.length_a   1.000
_cell.length_b   1.000
_cell.length_c   1.000
_cell.angle_alpha   90.00
_cell.angle_beta   90.00
_cell.angle_gamma   90.00
#
_symmetry.space_group_name_H-M   'P 1'
#
loop_
_entity.id
_entity.type
_entity.pdbx_description
1 polymer ?
#
loop_
_entity_poly.entity_id
_entity_poly.type
_entity_poly.pdbx_seq_one_letter_code
_entity_poly.pdbx_strand_id
1 'polypeptide(L)'
;GQAWQQAHEGLKARPVLEKAAALSDKGTIWARLARVYFDVGDDQKAIRASRNAIRKGGIKRKDLTYVVLGNAHLNLHCYDDAIDAFAEAAKDKRSSVYAKRLIDYAKREGVRRQKLRDMGAAIPGCANRA
;
A
#
# COMPACT_ATOMS: atom_id res chain seq x y z
N GLY A 1 2.19 -3.81 -21.12
CA GLY A 1 0.77 -4.05 -21.45
C GLY A 1 -0.13 -3.71 -20.28
N GLN A 2 -0.31 -4.63 -19.33
CA GLN A 2 -1.30 -4.49 -18.25
C GLN A 2 -1.03 -3.36 -17.25
N ALA A 3 0.21 -3.21 -16.76
CA ALA A 3 0.54 -2.14 -15.81
C ALA A 3 0.35 -0.72 -16.40
N TRP A 4 0.67 -0.56 -17.70
CA TRP A 4 0.43 0.70 -18.41
C TRP A 4 -1.06 1.02 -18.53
N GLN A 5 -1.89 0.02 -18.81
CA GLN A 5 -3.35 0.18 -18.85
C GLN A 5 -3.92 0.55 -17.48
N GLN A 6 -3.49 -0.15 -16.42
CA GLN A 6 -3.91 0.15 -15.05
C GLN A 6 -3.54 1.57 -14.62
N ALA A 7 -2.33 2.02 -14.95
CA ALA A 7 -1.93 3.40 -14.68
C ALA A 7 -2.80 4.40 -15.45
N HIS A 8 -3.08 4.16 -16.74
CA HIS A 8 -3.93 5.04 -17.56
C HIS A 8 -5.37 5.12 -17.04
N GLU A 9 -5.96 3.96 -16.70
CA GLU A 9 -7.29 3.87 -16.09
C GLU A 9 -7.32 4.56 -14.72
N GLY A 10 -6.26 4.37 -13.91
CA GLY A 10 -6.09 5.02 -12.63
C GLY A 10 -6.05 6.54 -12.73
N LEU A 11 -5.29 7.09 -13.68
CA LEU A 11 -5.21 8.54 -13.92
C LEU A 11 -6.57 9.15 -14.26
N LYS A 12 -7.41 8.43 -15.02
CA LYS A 12 -8.78 8.86 -15.35
C LYS A 12 -9.74 8.74 -14.16
N ALA A 13 -9.64 7.66 -13.38
CA ALA A 13 -10.53 7.40 -12.25
C ALA A 13 -10.23 8.31 -11.04
N ARG A 14 -8.97 8.71 -10.86
CA ARG A 14 -8.48 9.49 -9.71
C ARG A 14 -9.31 10.73 -9.39
N PRO A 15 -9.52 11.70 -10.30
CA PRO A 15 -10.24 12.93 -9.95
C PRO A 15 -11.69 12.69 -9.52
N VAL A 16 -12.35 11.67 -10.07
CA VAL A 16 -13.72 11.30 -9.69
C VAL A 16 -13.75 10.69 -8.30
N LEU A 17 -12.80 9.79 -8.02
CA LEU A 17 -12.69 9.14 -6.71
C LEU A 17 -12.22 10.10 -5.61
N GLU A 18 -11.39 11.09 -5.92
CA GLU A 18 -10.98 12.14 -4.97
C GLU A 18 -12.19 12.95 -4.50
N LYS A 19 -13.02 13.42 -5.44
CA LYS A 19 -14.27 14.13 -5.12
C LYS A 19 -15.23 13.25 -4.32
N ALA A 20 -15.41 11.99 -4.74
CA ALA A 20 -16.29 11.06 -4.04
C ALA A 20 -15.78 10.74 -2.62
N ALA A 21 -14.47 10.59 -2.42
CA ALA A 21 -13.88 10.30 -1.12
C ALA A 21 -14.03 11.47 -0.15
N ALA A 22 -13.89 12.71 -0.63
CA ALA A 22 -14.08 13.92 0.17
C ALA A 22 -15.51 14.05 0.72
N LEU A 23 -16.51 13.51 0.01
CA LEU A 23 -17.92 13.56 0.40
C LEU A 23 -18.41 12.26 1.09
N SER A 24 -17.54 11.24 1.24
CA SER A 24 -17.94 9.92 1.70
C SER A 24 -17.49 9.61 3.13
N ASP A 25 -18.43 9.15 3.93
CA ASP A 25 -18.16 8.55 5.24
C ASP A 25 -17.83 7.07 5.19
N LYS A 26 -17.98 6.44 4.03
CA LYS A 26 -17.71 5.00 3.84
C LYS A 26 -16.26 4.78 3.44
N GLY A 27 -15.59 3.82 4.09
CA GLY A 27 -14.23 3.41 3.75
C GLY A 27 -14.12 2.73 2.38
N THR A 28 -15.23 2.27 1.79
CA THR A 28 -15.23 1.63 0.46
C THR A 28 -14.73 2.55 -0.66
N ILE A 29 -15.11 3.83 -0.64
CA ILE A 29 -14.64 4.80 -1.63
C ILE A 29 -13.14 5.08 -1.42
N TRP A 30 -12.72 5.23 -0.17
CA TRP A 30 -11.31 5.40 0.18
C TRP A 30 -10.45 4.19 -0.21
N ALA A 31 -10.95 2.96 -0.10
CA ALA A 31 -10.24 1.76 -0.52
C ALA A 31 -10.04 1.72 -2.05
N ARG A 32 -11.05 2.14 -2.82
CA ARG A 32 -10.93 2.27 -4.28
C ARG A 32 -9.93 3.36 -4.66
N LEU A 33 -9.99 4.50 -3.98
CA LEU A 33 -9.04 5.60 -4.20
C LEU A 33 -7.60 5.19 -3.87
N ALA A 34 -7.40 4.44 -2.79
CA ALA A 34 -6.09 3.90 -2.43
C ALA A 34 -5.51 2.99 -3.52
N ARG A 35 -6.35 2.10 -4.07
CA ARG A 35 -5.93 1.24 -5.19
C ARG A 35 -5.55 2.06 -6.42
N VAL A 36 -6.35 3.07 -6.76
CA VAL A 36 -6.05 3.96 -7.90
C VAL A 36 -4.75 4.73 -7.69
N TYR A 37 -4.49 5.25 -6.50
CA TYR A 37 -3.20 5.90 -6.22
C TYR A 37 -2.02 4.93 -6.35
N PHE A 38 -2.16 3.69 -5.88
CA PHE A 38 -1.14 2.66 -6.04
C PHE A 38 -0.91 2.31 -7.51
N ASP A 39 -1.97 2.13 -8.30
CA ASP A 39 -1.88 1.77 -9.72
C ASP A 39 -1.17 2.87 -10.56
N VAL A 40 -1.18 4.14 -10.12
CA VAL A 40 -0.46 5.25 -10.76
C VAL A 40 0.90 5.57 -10.12
N GLY A 41 1.33 4.79 -9.13
CA GLY A 41 2.61 4.97 -8.44
C GLY A 41 2.67 6.12 -7.43
N ASP A 42 1.52 6.66 -7.00
CA ASP A 42 1.45 7.68 -5.94
C ASP A 42 1.35 6.99 -4.57
N ASP A 43 2.42 6.30 -4.17
CA ASP A 43 2.44 5.43 -2.99
C ASP A 43 2.12 6.17 -1.68
N GLN A 44 2.57 7.43 -1.54
CA GLN A 44 2.26 8.24 -0.37
C GLN A 44 0.76 8.52 -0.24
N LYS A 45 0.07 8.84 -1.34
CA LYS A 45 -1.39 8.99 -1.31
C LYS A 45 -2.09 7.65 -1.16
N ALA A 46 -1.55 6.57 -1.71
CA ALA A 46 -2.08 5.22 -1.52
C ALA A 46 -2.07 4.81 -0.03
N ILE A 47 -1.00 5.13 0.71
CA ILE A 47 -0.90 4.92 2.16
C ILE A 47 -1.97 5.73 2.89
N ARG A 48 -2.08 7.04 2.62
CA ARG A 48 -3.06 7.92 3.27
C ARG A 48 -4.50 7.45 3.01
N ALA A 49 -4.83 7.14 1.77
CA ALA A 49 -6.15 6.67 1.38
C ALA A 49 -6.45 5.29 1.99
N SER A 50 -5.49 4.36 2.04
CA SER A 50 -5.66 3.06 2.69
C SER A 50 -5.95 3.21 4.18
N ARG A 51 -5.21 4.08 4.90
CA ARG A 51 -5.45 4.36 6.32
C ARG A 51 -6.83 4.97 6.56
N ASN A 52 -7.25 5.91 5.70
CA ASN A 52 -8.60 6.48 5.76
C ASN A 52 -9.69 5.42 5.53
N ALA A 53 -9.49 4.55 4.56
CA ALA A 53 -10.39 3.44 4.27
C ALA A 53 -10.55 2.54 5.49
N ILE A 54 -9.44 2.07 6.05
CA ILE A 54 -9.41 1.21 7.24
C ILE A 54 -10.11 1.87 8.43
N ARG A 55 -9.84 3.16 8.68
CA ARG A 55 -10.43 3.94 9.78
C ARG A 55 -11.93 4.14 9.62
N LYS A 56 -12.40 4.50 8.42
CA LYS A 56 -13.83 4.71 8.13
C LYS A 56 -14.63 3.41 8.08
N GLY A 57 -13.98 2.26 7.90
CA GLY A 57 -14.63 0.95 7.95
C GLY A 57 -15.65 0.72 6.82
N GLY A 58 -16.51 -0.29 7.00
CA GLY A 58 -17.51 -0.68 5.99
C GLY A 58 -16.94 -1.36 4.74
N ILE A 59 -15.69 -1.85 4.80
CA ILE A 59 -14.99 -2.46 3.65
C ILE A 59 -15.15 -3.98 3.68
N LYS A 60 -15.77 -4.55 2.65
CA LYS A 60 -15.95 -6.01 2.50
C LYS A 60 -14.64 -6.79 2.34
N ARG A 61 -13.65 -6.18 1.68
CA ARG A 61 -12.31 -6.72 1.42
C ARG A 61 -11.22 -5.89 2.10
N LYS A 62 -11.33 -5.77 3.43
CA LYS A 62 -10.36 -5.01 4.24
C LYS A 62 -8.94 -5.56 4.07
N ASP A 63 -8.82 -6.88 3.89
CA ASP A 63 -7.59 -7.61 3.57
C ASP A 63 -6.88 -7.03 2.33
N LEU A 64 -7.62 -6.78 1.23
CA LEU A 64 -7.04 -6.19 0.02
C LEU A 64 -6.58 -4.75 0.22
N THR A 65 -7.25 -4.00 1.12
CA THR A 65 -6.83 -2.63 1.46
C THR A 65 -5.51 -2.65 2.23
N TYR A 66 -5.33 -3.60 3.15
CA TYR A 66 -4.06 -3.82 3.82
C TYR A 66 -2.95 -4.31 2.87
N VAL A 67 -3.27 -5.12 1.86
CA VAL A 67 -2.30 -5.49 0.81
C VAL A 67 -1.82 -4.26 0.04
N VAL A 68 -2.74 -3.36 -0.36
CA VAL A 68 -2.37 -2.08 -1.02
C VAL A 68 -1.49 -1.23 -0.10
N LEU A 69 -1.87 -1.10 1.18
CA LEU A 69 -1.09 -0.37 2.18
C LEU A 69 0.34 -0.92 2.29
N GLY A 70 0.49 -2.23 2.46
CA GLY A 70 1.80 -2.87 2.60
C GLY A 70 2.66 -2.75 1.35
N ASN A 71 2.07 -2.90 0.15
CA ASN A 71 2.82 -2.72 -1.11
C ASN A 71 3.28 -1.28 -1.31
N ALA A 72 2.44 -0.29 -0.99
CA ALA A 72 2.84 1.11 -1.04
C ALA A 72 3.99 1.41 -0.05
N HIS A 73 3.96 0.81 1.16
CA HIS A 73 5.08 0.89 2.10
C HIS A 73 6.36 0.21 1.56
N LEU A 74 6.25 -0.93 0.86
CA LEU A 74 7.38 -1.57 0.20
C LEU A 74 8.03 -0.69 -0.87
N ASN A 75 7.23 -0.06 -1.72
CA ASN A 75 7.71 0.86 -2.76
C ASN A 75 8.48 2.04 -2.17
N LEU A 76 8.08 2.50 -0.97
CA LEU A 76 8.76 3.55 -0.22
C LEU A 76 9.87 3.04 0.72
N HIS A 77 10.26 1.77 0.62
CA HIS A 77 11.29 1.12 1.43
C HIS A 77 11.02 1.14 2.95
N CYS A 78 9.75 1.20 3.33
CA CYS A 78 9.28 1.14 4.72
C CYS A 78 8.91 -0.30 5.08
N TYR A 79 9.91 -1.14 5.30
CA TYR A 79 9.71 -2.60 5.43
C TYR A 79 8.94 -3.02 6.68
N ASP A 80 9.18 -2.37 7.83
CA ASP A 80 8.49 -2.69 9.07
C ASP A 80 6.98 -2.36 8.96
N ASP A 81 6.65 -1.16 8.48
CA ASP A 81 5.26 -0.76 8.20
C ASP A 81 4.58 -1.71 7.19
N ALA A 82 5.33 -2.17 6.18
CA ALA A 82 4.82 -3.13 5.21
C ALA A 82 4.49 -4.47 5.86
N ILE A 83 5.38 -4.97 6.74
CA ILE A 83 5.16 -6.21 7.50
C ILE A 83 3.90 -6.11 8.36
N ASP A 84 3.71 -5.00 9.07
CA ASP A 84 2.53 -4.77 9.91
C ASP A 84 1.23 -4.77 9.09
N ALA A 85 1.23 -4.07 7.95
CA ALA A 85 0.09 -4.06 7.05
C ALA A 85 -0.21 -5.46 6.49
N PHE A 86 0.80 -6.21 6.06
CA PHE A 86 0.59 -7.57 5.56
C PHE A 86 0.18 -8.55 6.67
N ALA A 87 0.61 -8.34 7.92
CA ALA A 87 0.16 -9.14 9.05
C ALA A 87 -1.35 -8.98 9.27
N GLU A 88 -1.89 -7.76 9.14
CA GLU A 88 -3.33 -7.53 9.16
C GLU A 88 -4.04 -8.19 7.96
N ALA A 89 -3.48 -8.09 6.75
CA ALA A 89 -4.02 -8.78 5.58
C ALA A 89 -4.03 -10.31 5.75
N ALA A 90 -3.03 -10.87 6.45
CA ALA A 90 -2.87 -12.30 6.60
C ALA A 90 -3.90 -12.97 7.52
N LYS A 91 -4.64 -12.17 8.30
CA LYS A 91 -5.77 -12.64 9.14
C LYS A 91 -6.95 -13.12 8.29
N ASP A 92 -7.11 -12.64 7.06
CA ASP A 92 -8.11 -13.14 6.13
C ASP A 92 -7.56 -14.33 5.33
N LYS A 93 -8.25 -15.48 5.39
CA LYS A 93 -7.84 -16.71 4.71
C LYS A 93 -7.60 -16.52 3.20
N ARG A 94 -8.33 -15.61 2.56
CA ARG A 94 -8.23 -15.33 1.11
C ARG A 94 -6.92 -14.65 0.73
N SER A 95 -6.34 -13.88 1.64
CA SER A 95 -5.08 -13.15 1.42
C SER A 95 -3.91 -13.73 2.20
N SER A 96 -4.15 -14.66 3.13
CA SER A 96 -3.13 -15.19 4.06
C SER A 96 -1.87 -15.71 3.39
N VAL A 97 -2.00 -16.57 2.38
CA VAL A 97 -0.84 -17.15 1.67
C VAL A 97 -0.03 -16.07 0.96
N TYR A 98 -0.71 -15.15 0.27
CA TYR A 98 -0.05 -14.09 -0.46
C TYR A 98 0.63 -13.08 0.48
N ALA A 99 -0.09 -12.64 1.52
CA ALA A 99 0.43 -11.70 2.51
C ALA A 99 1.64 -12.26 3.27
N LYS A 100 1.63 -13.54 3.66
CA LYS A 100 2.79 -14.19 4.31
C LYS A 100 4.04 -14.19 3.42
N ARG A 101 3.88 -14.46 2.12
CA ARG A 101 5.00 -14.38 1.16
C ARG A 101 5.57 -12.96 1.07
N LEU A 102 4.71 -11.94 1.12
CA LEU A 102 5.13 -10.53 1.12
C LEU A 102 5.83 -10.14 2.43
N ILE A 103 5.39 -10.66 3.59
CA ILE A 103 6.08 -10.49 4.87
C ILE A 103 7.50 -11.06 4.79
N ASP A 104 7.65 -12.29 4.27
CA ASP A 104 8.96 -12.93 4.15
C ASP A 104 9.89 -12.15 3.21
N TYR A 105 9.34 -11.65 2.11
CA TYR A 105 10.08 -10.76 1.21
C TYR A 105 10.50 -9.46 1.92
N ALA A 106 9.57 -8.77 2.58
CA ALA A 106 9.82 -7.52 3.27
C ALA A 106 10.93 -7.65 4.33
N LYS A 107 10.91 -8.74 5.10
CA LYS A 107 11.95 -9.06 6.10
C LYS A 107 13.33 -9.21 5.46
N ARG A 108 13.44 -10.04 4.41
CA ARG A 108 14.73 -10.28 3.73
C ARG A 108 15.26 -9.00 3.09
N GLU A 109 14.40 -8.25 2.41
CA GLU A 109 14.80 -7.02 1.73
C GLU A 109 15.18 -5.91 2.72
N GLY A 110 14.45 -5.79 3.83
CA GLY A 110 14.78 -4.86 4.91
C GLY A 110 16.17 -5.11 5.48
N VAL A 111 16.49 -6.36 5.83
CA VAL A 111 17.82 -6.76 6.31
C VAL A 111 18.90 -6.49 5.26
N ARG A 112 18.65 -6.86 4.00
CA ARG A 112 19.61 -6.65 2.90
C ARG A 112 19.94 -5.17 2.73
N ARG A 113 18.94 -4.29 2.74
CA ARG A 113 19.15 -2.85 2.58
C ARG A 113 19.76 -2.21 3.81
N GLN A 114 19.43 -2.65 5.02
CA GLN A 114 20.10 -2.18 6.22
C GLN A 114 21.60 -2.48 6.16
N LYS A 115 21.96 -3.72 5.81
CA LYS A 115 23.37 -4.11 5.63
C LYS A 115 24.08 -3.25 4.59
N LEU A 116 23.44 -2.94 3.46
CA LEU A 116 24.04 -2.04 2.45
C LEU A 116 24.30 -0.63 3.02
N ARG A 117 23.37 -0.08 3.81
CA ARG A 117 23.57 1.22 4.47
C ARG A 117 24.68 1.18 5.51
N ASP A 118 24.75 0.11 6.31
CA ASP A 118 25.81 -0.08 7.31
C ASP A 118 27.20 -0.18 6.66
N MET A 119 27.25 -0.69 5.42
CA MET A 119 28.45 -0.73 4.57
C MET A 119 28.73 0.60 3.84
N GLY A 120 27.98 1.67 4.13
CA GLY A 120 28.19 3.00 3.57
C GLY A 120 27.51 3.27 2.23
N ALA A 121 26.64 2.38 1.73
CA ALA A 121 25.91 2.65 0.49
C ALA A 121 24.88 3.78 0.67
N ALA A 122 24.92 4.77 -0.21
CA ALA A 122 23.97 5.89 -0.26
C ALA A 122 22.65 5.48 -0.94
N ILE A 123 21.90 4.57 -0.31
CA ILE A 123 20.58 4.13 -0.78
C ILE A 123 19.44 4.74 0.06
N PRO A 124 18.29 5.07 -0.55
CA PRO A 124 17.16 5.61 0.20
C PRO A 124 16.66 4.68 1.31
N GLY A 125 16.38 5.27 2.46
CA GLY A 125 15.63 4.65 3.56
C GLY A 125 14.12 4.80 3.36
N CYS A 126 13.35 4.48 4.40
CA CYS A 126 11.91 4.68 4.39
C CYS A 126 11.54 6.14 4.13
N ALA A 127 10.81 6.41 3.05
CA ALA A 127 10.49 7.76 2.57
C ALA A 127 9.37 8.49 3.35
N ASN A 128 8.92 7.93 4.48
CA ASN A 128 7.93 8.55 5.40
C ASN A 128 8.57 9.18 6.65
N ARG A 129 9.90 9.28 6.73
CA ARG A 129 10.58 10.09 7.74
C ARG A 129 10.73 11.52 7.23
N ALA A 130 9.64 12.26 7.28
CA ALA A 130 9.62 13.72 7.33
C ALA A 130 8.83 14.12 8.57
#